data_AF-A0A699R418-F1
#
_entry.id   AF-A0A699R418-F1
#
_cell.length_a   1.000
_cell.length_b   1.000
_cell.length_c   1.000
_cell.angle_alpha   90.00
_cell.angle_beta   90.00
_cell.angle_gamma   90.00
#
_symmetry.space_group_name_H-M   'P 1'
#
loop_
_entity.id
_entity.type
_entity.pdbx_description
1 polymer ?
#
loop_
_entity_poly.entity_id
_entity_poly.type
_entity_poly.pdbx_seq_one_letter_code
_entity_poly.pdbx_strand_id
1 'polypeptide(L)'
;MQATRDRQKSYVDLKRKTMEFQVGDKVMIKVLPWKGVVRFGKRGKLNLRYVGPFKVLERIGDVAYKLDLPQELSRVHNTLHVSNLKKCHADEPLAVPMDGLHLDDKFHLDDKFHFVEKPMEIVDRKVKRLKRS
;
A
#
# COMPACT_ATOMS: atom_id res chain seq x y z
N MET A 1 20.03 -38.35 0.45
CA MET A 1 19.99 -36.90 0.18
C MET A 1 18.65 -36.42 -0.39
N GLN A 2 17.99 -37.19 -1.26
CA GLN A 2 16.71 -36.82 -1.87
C GLN A 2 15.56 -36.68 -0.84
N ALA A 3 15.39 -37.66 0.05
CA ALA A 3 14.34 -37.64 1.08
C ALA A 3 14.39 -36.41 2.00
N THR A 4 15.58 -35.90 2.31
CA THR A 4 15.75 -34.68 3.12
C THR A 4 15.31 -33.43 2.37
N ARG A 5 15.60 -33.35 1.07
CA ARG A 5 15.19 -32.23 0.20
C ARG A 5 13.67 -32.24 -0.01
N ASP A 6 13.08 -33.40 -0.24
CA ASP A 6 11.63 -33.54 -0.44
C ASP A 6 10.86 -33.16 0.83
N ARG A 7 11.37 -33.54 2.01
CA ARG A 7 10.80 -33.14 3.30
C ARG A 7 10.90 -31.63 3.56
N GLN A 8 12.02 -30.99 3.19
CA GLN A 8 12.14 -29.54 3.28
C GLN A 8 11.16 -28.85 2.33
N LYS A 9 11.04 -29.34 1.09
CA LYS A 9 10.11 -28.82 0.10
C LYS A 9 8.65 -28.93 0.57
N SER A 10 8.23 -30.09 1.07
CA SER A 10 6.86 -30.28 1.57
C SER A 10 6.54 -29.35 2.73
N TYR A 11 7.47 -29.10 3.66
CA TYR A 11 7.25 -28.15 4.76
C TYR A 11 7.10 -26.70 4.29
N VAL A 12 7.81 -26.32 3.22
CA VAL A 12 7.72 -24.96 2.64
C VAL A 12 6.43 -24.80 1.85
N ASP A 13 6.09 -25.78 1.00
CA ASP A 13 4.93 -25.72 0.12
C ASP A 13 3.61 -25.79 0.90
N LEU A 14 3.53 -26.59 1.98
CA LEU A 14 2.32 -26.68 2.82
C LEU A 14 1.94 -25.35 3.48
N LYS A 15 2.90 -24.45 3.69
CA LYS A 15 2.67 -23.11 4.28
C LYS A 15 2.31 -22.04 3.24
N ARG A 16 2.42 -22.34 1.94
CA ARG A 16 2.02 -21.43 0.87
C ARG A 16 0.55 -21.68 0.54
N LYS A 17 -0.35 -20.84 1.09
CA LYS A 17 -1.71 -20.76 0.54
C LYS A 17 -1.63 -20.05 -0.81
N THR A 18 -2.01 -20.71 -1.89
CA THR A 18 -2.21 -20.06 -3.18
C THR A 18 -3.36 -19.07 -3.00
N MET A 19 -3.05 -17.79 -3.02
CA MET A 19 -4.05 -16.74 -2.92
C MET A 19 -4.46 -16.40 -4.35
N GLU A 20 -5.64 -16.85 -4.74
CA GLU A 20 -6.17 -16.64 -6.09
C GLU A 20 -7.24 -15.55 -6.07
N PHE A 21 -7.18 -14.67 -7.07
CA PHE A 21 -8.16 -13.60 -7.28
C PHE A 21 -8.83 -13.80 -8.63
N GLN A 22 -10.12 -13.52 -8.70
CA GLN A 22 -10.87 -13.51 -9.96
C GLN A 22 -10.96 -12.10 -10.53
N VAL A 23 -11.19 -11.99 -11.84
CA VAL A 23 -11.49 -10.70 -12.46
C VAL A 23 -12.79 -10.16 -11.84
N GLY A 24 -12.76 -8.90 -11.41
CA GLY A 24 -13.85 -8.26 -10.67
C GLY A 24 -13.71 -8.32 -9.15
N ASP A 25 -12.82 -9.16 -8.60
CA ASP A 25 -12.54 -9.16 -7.16
C ASP A 25 -11.98 -7.80 -6.71
N LYS A 26 -12.37 -7.37 -5.52
CA LYS A 26 -11.78 -6.22 -4.84
C LYS A 26 -10.56 -6.67 -4.04
N VAL A 27 -9.41 -6.03 -4.27
CA VAL A 27 -8.16 -6.32 -3.56
C VAL A 27 -7.56 -5.05 -2.97
N MET A 28 -6.85 -5.19 -1.85
CA MET A 28 -6.08 -4.11 -1.26
C MET A 28 -4.61 -4.26 -1.56
N ILE A 29 -3.94 -3.13 -1.81
CA ILE A 29 -2.49 -3.09 -2.04
C ILE A 29 -1.79 -2.93 -0.70
N LYS A 30 -0.83 -3.81 -0.43
CA LYS A 30 0.05 -3.73 0.73
C LYS A 30 1.03 -2.59 0.54
N VAL A 31 1.16 -1.75 1.56
CA VAL A 31 2.06 -0.60 1.53
C VAL A 31 3.19 -0.76 2.55
N LEU A 32 4.38 -0.27 2.20
CA LEU A 32 5.50 -0.28 3.13
C LEU A 32 5.31 0.78 4.23
N PRO A 33 5.92 0.55 5.42
CA PRO A 33 5.82 1.48 6.53
C PRO A 33 6.30 2.88 6.11
N TRP A 34 5.58 3.90 6.56
CA TRP A 34 5.85 5.30 6.24
C TRP A 34 7.21 5.73 6.82
N LYS A 35 8.27 5.62 6.03
CA LYS A 35 9.61 6.00 6.47
C LYS A 35 9.79 7.51 6.32
N GLY A 36 9.60 8.25 7.42
CA GLY A 36 9.96 9.68 7.51
C GLY A 36 8.94 10.68 6.93
N VAL A 37 7.72 10.23 6.60
CA VAL A 37 6.67 10.98 5.87
C VAL A 37 5.78 11.85 6.78
N VAL A 38 6.04 11.89 8.10
CA VAL A 38 5.23 12.67 9.04
C VAL A 38 6.13 13.57 9.87
N ARG A 39 6.59 14.67 9.27
CA ARG A 39 7.28 15.72 10.02
C ARG A 39 6.30 16.70 10.70
N PHE A 40 5.03 16.74 10.28
CA PHE A 40 4.04 17.72 10.76
C PHE A 40 2.57 17.22 10.94
N GLY A 41 2.34 15.93 11.27
CA GLY A 41 0.99 15.37 11.46
C GLY A 41 0.73 14.75 12.84
N LYS A 42 -0.50 14.87 13.36
CA LYS A 42 -0.96 14.19 14.58
C LYS A 42 -0.97 12.68 14.36
N ARG A 43 -0.14 11.96 15.11
CA ARG A 43 -0.04 10.50 15.11
C ARG A 43 -1.35 9.85 15.56
N GLY A 44 -2.04 9.18 14.63
CA GLY A 44 -2.92 8.06 14.99
C GLY A 44 -2.07 6.83 15.27
N LYS A 45 -2.33 6.10 16.37
CA LYS A 45 -1.58 4.91 16.82
C LYS A 45 -1.63 3.73 15.82
N LEU A 46 -2.44 3.84 14.75
CA LEU A 46 -2.70 2.81 13.75
C LEU A 46 -2.23 3.29 12.37
N ASN A 47 -1.06 2.82 11.93
CA ASN A 47 -0.59 3.05 10.57
C ASN A 47 -1.38 2.14 9.60
N LEU A 48 -1.90 2.71 8.50
CA LEU A 48 -2.45 1.93 7.40
C LEU A 48 -1.36 1.04 6.79
N ARG A 49 -1.62 -0.27 6.76
CA ARG A 49 -0.74 -1.27 6.12
C ARG A 49 -1.20 -1.67 4.72
N TYR A 50 -2.42 -1.27 4.37
CA TYR A 50 -3.07 -1.59 3.10
C TYR A 50 -3.86 -0.38 2.63
N VAL A 51 -3.90 -0.15 1.32
CA VAL A 51 -4.59 0.95 0.68
C VAL A 51 -5.64 0.40 -0.27
N GLY A 52 -6.83 1.01 -0.21
CA GLY A 52 -7.92 0.94 -1.18
C GLY A 52 -8.49 -0.45 -1.47
N PRO A 53 -9.78 -0.59 -1.77
CA PRO A 53 -10.24 -1.69 -2.60
C PRO A 53 -10.09 -1.28 -4.08
N PHE A 54 -9.19 -1.95 -4.80
CA PHE A 54 -9.05 -1.83 -6.25
C PHE A 54 -9.61 -3.07 -6.94
N LYS A 55 -10.20 -2.89 -8.12
CA LYS A 55 -10.76 -4.01 -8.89
C LYS A 55 -9.65 -4.72 -9.64
N VAL A 56 -9.68 -6.04 -9.66
CA VAL A 56 -8.84 -6.84 -10.56
C VAL A 56 -9.43 -6.77 -11.97
N LEU A 57 -8.67 -6.25 -12.92
CA LEU A 57 -9.04 -6.17 -14.34
C LEU A 57 -8.69 -7.46 -15.07
N GLU A 58 -7.51 -8.01 -14.80
CA GLU A 58 -6.98 -9.15 -15.55
C GLU A 58 -6.00 -9.95 -14.69
N ARG A 59 -5.94 -11.27 -14.92
CA ARG A 59 -4.95 -12.16 -14.32
C ARG A 59 -3.79 -12.36 -15.30
N ILE A 60 -2.60 -11.88 -14.94
CA ILE A 60 -1.37 -12.00 -15.72
C ILE A 60 -0.57 -13.19 -15.16
N GLY A 61 -0.91 -14.39 -15.62
CA GLY A 61 -0.32 -15.65 -15.14
C GLY A 61 -0.80 -16.03 -13.73
N ASP A 62 -0.05 -16.89 -13.04
CA ASP A 62 -0.48 -17.42 -11.73
C ASP A 62 -0.18 -16.47 -10.56
N VAL A 63 0.72 -15.50 -10.77
CA VAL A 63 1.36 -14.77 -9.69
C VAL A 63 1.15 -13.25 -9.80
N ALA A 64 0.71 -12.74 -10.95
CA ALA A 64 0.51 -11.30 -11.15
C ALA A 64 -0.92 -10.97 -11.60
N TYR A 65 -1.41 -9.82 -11.16
CA TYR A 65 -2.75 -9.34 -11.45
C TYR A 65 -2.68 -7.86 -11.85
N LYS A 66 -3.47 -7.51 -12.86
CA LYS A 66 -3.66 -6.14 -13.30
C LYS A 66 -4.82 -5.52 -12.55
N LEU A 67 -4.62 -4.37 -11.94
CA LEU A 67 -5.60 -3.65 -11.16
C LEU A 67 -6.09 -2.39 -11.85
N ASP A 68 -7.31 -2.00 -11.53
CA ASP A 68 -7.88 -0.70 -11.85
C ASP A 68 -7.36 0.34 -10.84
N LEU A 69 -6.22 0.96 -11.16
CA LEU A 69 -5.61 1.99 -10.33
C LEU A 69 -6.07 3.38 -10.78
N PRO A 70 -6.43 4.26 -9.83
CA PRO A 70 -6.82 5.62 -10.16
C PRO A 70 -5.59 6.48 -10.46
N GLN A 71 -5.79 7.65 -11.07
CA GLN A 71 -4.71 8.47 -11.64
C GLN A 71 -3.72 8.98 -10.59
N GLU A 72 -4.12 9.09 -9.34
CA GLU A 72 -3.27 9.46 -8.20
C GLU A 72 -2.15 8.44 -7.96
N LEU A 73 -2.34 7.19 -8.43
CA LEU A 73 -1.37 6.11 -8.36
C LEU A 73 -0.69 5.85 -9.71
N SER A 74 -0.75 6.78 -10.67
CA SER A 74 -0.18 6.63 -12.01
C SER A 74 1.32 6.32 -12.07
N ARG A 75 2.08 6.63 -11.01
CA ARG A 75 3.49 6.23 -10.88
C ARG A 75 3.64 4.73 -10.65
N VAL A 76 2.70 4.13 -9.92
CA VAL A 76 2.70 2.71 -9.62
C VAL A 76 2.22 1.93 -10.83
N HIS A 77 2.96 0.88 -11.21
CA HIS A 77 2.51 -0.04 -12.24
C HIS A 77 1.22 -0.75 -11.82
N ASN A 78 0.25 -0.79 -12.73
CA ASN A 78 -1.04 -1.46 -12.52
C ASN A 78 -0.93 -2.99 -12.38
N THR A 79 0.21 -3.58 -12.73
CA THR A 79 0.45 -5.02 -12.63
C THR A 79 1.21 -5.34 -11.36
N LEU A 80 0.57 -6.05 -10.43
CA LEU A 80 1.08 -6.32 -9.10
C LEU A 80 1.20 -7.81 -8.82
N HIS A 81 2.25 -8.17 -8.09
CA HIS A 81 2.46 -9.53 -7.61
C HIS A 81 1.49 -9.88 -6.48
N VAL A 82 0.99 -11.12 -6.48
CA VAL A 82 0.00 -11.67 -5.53
C VAL A 82 0.36 -11.44 -4.05
N SER A 83 1.66 -11.44 -3.71
CA SER A 83 2.14 -11.18 -2.34
C SER A 83 1.88 -9.76 -1.83
N ASN A 84 1.69 -8.82 -2.74
CA ASN A 84 1.40 -7.42 -2.43
C ASN A 84 -0.10 -7.15 -2.38
N LEU A 85 -0.92 -8.16 -2.68
CA LEU A 85 -2.37 -8.07 -2.71
C LEU A 85 -2.97 -8.76 -1.51
N LYS A 86 -4.08 -8.22 -1.01
CA LYS A 86 -4.90 -8.83 0.03
C LYS A 86 -6.35 -8.82 -0.40
N LYS A 87 -7.06 -9.94 -0.23
CA LYS A 87 -8.49 -10.01 -0.54
C LYS A 87 -9.25 -8.99 0.29
N CYS A 88 -10.06 -8.16 -0.37
CA CYS A 88 -11.00 -7.27 0.29
C CYS A 88 -12.35 -7.99 0.37
N HIS A 89 -12.88 -8.15 1.58
CA HIS A 89 -14.19 -8.76 1.83
C HIS A 89 -15.28 -7.69 2.07
N ALA A 90 -14.95 -6.42 1.85
CA ALA A 90 -15.89 -5.33 2.05
C ALA A 90 -16.66 -5.09 0.74
N ASP A 91 -17.96 -5.40 0.76
CA ASP A 91 -18.86 -5.21 -0.39
C ASP A 91 -19.18 -3.72 -0.63
N GLU A 92 -18.97 -2.87 0.36
CA GLU A 92 -19.18 -1.41 0.40
C GLU A 92 -17.94 -0.74 1.03
N PRO A 93 -17.63 0.57 0.85
CA PRO A 93 -16.34 1.14 1.21
C PRO A 93 -16.27 1.35 2.74
N LEU A 94 -16.08 0.26 3.48
CA LEU A 94 -15.40 0.26 4.78
C LEU A 94 -13.88 0.39 4.58
N ALA A 95 -13.45 0.97 3.45
CA ALA A 95 -12.22 1.73 3.47
C ALA A 95 -12.43 2.74 4.58
N VAL A 96 -11.57 2.71 5.61
CA VAL A 96 -11.34 3.89 6.43
C VAL A 96 -11.38 5.06 5.46
N PRO A 97 -12.30 6.01 5.63
CA PRO A 97 -12.48 7.03 4.63
C PRO A 97 -11.11 7.66 4.38
N MET A 98 -10.80 7.84 3.10
CA MET A 98 -9.68 8.67 2.69
C MET A 98 -9.81 10.10 3.26
N ASP A 99 -10.88 10.45 3.98
CA ASP A 99 -11.06 11.70 4.75
C ASP A 99 -9.91 12.01 5.72
N GLY A 100 -9.12 11.02 6.15
CA GLY A 100 -7.88 11.24 6.93
C GLY A 100 -6.59 11.20 6.11
N LEU A 101 -6.65 10.62 4.92
CA LEU A 101 -5.57 10.49 3.95
C LEU A 101 -6.11 11.00 2.62
N HIS A 102 -6.37 12.30 2.54
CA HIS A 102 -6.57 12.97 1.27
C HIS A 102 -5.36 12.61 0.40
N LEU A 103 -5.54 11.64 -0.50
CA LEU A 103 -4.68 11.40 -1.66
C LEU A 103 -4.82 12.57 -2.65
N ASP A 104 -5.56 13.60 -2.27
CA ASP A 104 -5.58 14.94 -2.81
C ASP A 104 -4.15 15.50 -2.75
N ASP A 105 -3.45 15.32 -3.85
CA ASP A 105 -2.20 15.97 -4.24
C ASP A 105 -0.97 15.86 -3.34
N LYS A 106 -1.10 15.54 -2.04
CA LYS A 106 -0.06 15.64 -1.01
C LYS A 106 0.74 14.36 -0.82
N PHE A 107 0.17 13.18 -1.07
CA PHE A 107 0.86 11.91 -0.88
C PHE A 107 0.74 11.01 -2.12
N HIS A 108 1.88 10.58 -2.66
CA HIS A 108 1.98 9.68 -3.81
C HIS A 108 2.61 8.36 -3.38
N LEU A 109 2.14 7.23 -3.90
CA LEU A 109 2.90 5.98 -3.82
C LEU A 109 4.00 5.98 -4.88
N ASP A 110 5.24 5.67 -4.48
CA ASP A 110 6.31 5.35 -5.42
C ASP A 110 6.18 3.91 -5.94
N ASP A 111 6.97 3.56 -6.96
CA ASP A 111 7.00 2.24 -7.60
C ASP A 111 7.36 1.10 -6.62
N LYS A 112 7.86 1.44 -5.43
CA LYS A 112 8.23 0.52 -4.36
C LYS A 112 7.18 0.50 -3.24
N PHE A 113 6.02 1.12 -3.45
CA PHE A 113 4.94 1.24 -2.48
C PHE A 113 5.35 1.99 -1.20
N HIS A 114 6.14 3.05 -1.32
CA HIS A 114 6.36 4.04 -0.26
C HIS A 114 5.49 5.26 -0.49
N PHE A 115 5.01 5.87 0.59
CA PHE A 115 4.41 7.18 0.53
C PHE A 115 5.49 8.26 0.36
N VAL A 116 5.28 9.17 -0.59
CA VAL A 116 6.11 10.34 -0.86
C VAL A 116 5.24 11.58 -0.65
N GLU A 117 5.63 12.44 0.30
CA GLU A 117 4.98 13.74 0.53
C GLU A 117 5.44 14.73 -0.54
N LYS A 118 4.51 15.46 -1.17
CA LYS A 118 4.86 16.68 -1.92
C LYS A 118 5.18 17.78 -0.90
N PRO A 119 6.32 18.48 -0.99
CA PRO A 119 6.62 19.59 -0.10
C PRO A 119 5.53 20.67 -0.23
N MET A 120 4.81 20.94 0.86
CA MET A 120 3.89 22.06 0.92
C MET A 120 4.66 23.36 1.16
N GLU A 121 4.23 24.44 0.50
CA GLU A 121 4.79 25.76 0.75
C GLU A 121 4.47 26.23 2.18
N ILE A 122 5.50 26.73 2.87
CA ILE A 122 5.35 27.37 4.17
C ILE A 122 4.78 28.77 3.93
N VAL A 123 3.47 28.93 4.10
CA VAL A 123 2.76 30.20 3.84
C VAL A 123 3.09 31.28 4.86
N ASP A 124 3.43 30.93 6.10
CA ASP A 124 3.78 31.91 7.14
C ASP A 124 4.90 31.41 8.08
N ARG A 125 5.85 32.29 8.38
CA ARG A 125 7.01 32.04 9.25
C ARG A 125 7.11 33.13 10.30
N LYS A 126 6.66 32.83 11.53
CA LYS A 126 6.80 33.75 12.66
C LYS A 126 8.12 33.54 13.41
N VAL A 127 9.02 34.52 13.36
CA VAL A 127 10.31 34.49 14.07
C VAL A 127 10.12 35.05 15.49
N LYS A 128 10.39 34.24 16.53
CA LYS A 128 10.50 34.71 17.91
C LYS A 128 11.97 34.96 18.26
N ARG A 129 12.32 36.20 18.64
CA ARG A 129 13.63 36.52 19.21
C ARG A 129 13.64 36.18 20.71
N LEU A 130 14.54 35.29 21.10
CA LEU A 130 14.84 35.02 22.51
C LEU A 130 15.68 36.16 23.08
N LYS A 131 15.38 36.58 24.31
CA LYS A 131 16.19 37.57 25.03
C LYS A 131 17.54 36.95 25.35
N ARG A 132 18.63 37.64 25.02
CA ARG A 132 19.98 37.28 25.47
C ARG A 132 20.09 37.64 26.96
N SER A 133 20.56 36.70 27.77
CA SER A 133 21.00 36.89 29.16
C SER A 133 22.26 37.72 29.21
#